data_AF-A0A536M9Z3-F1
#
_entry.id   AF-A0A536M9Z3-F1
#
_cell.length_a   1.000
_cell.length_b   1.000
_cell.length_c   1.000
_cell.angle_alpha   90.00
_cell.angle_beta   90.00
_cell.angle_gamma   90.00
#
_symmetry.space_group_name_H-M   'P 1'
#
loop_
_entity.id
_entity.type
_entity.pdbx_description
1 polymer ?
#
loop_
_entity_poly.entity_id
_entity_poly.type
_entity_poly.pdbx_seq_one_letter_code
_entity_poly.pdbx_strand_id
1 'polypeptide(L)' 'SVTDICFDVGFTSRGTFVRTFREIVGETPSSYRVGNGPMVAPNCYQMWATRPVVAAGVARQSSSFGDAAAATAS' A
#
# COMPACT_ATOMS: atom_id res chain seq x y z
N SER A 1 12.02 11.72 -7.94
CA SER A 1 12.16 13.19 -7.84
C SER A 1 10.98 13.88 -8.51
N VAL A 2 10.75 15.17 -8.27
CA VAL A 2 9.78 15.98 -9.06
C VAL A 2 10.21 16.08 -10.53
N THR A 3 11.52 16.04 -10.78
CA THR A 3 12.07 15.95 -12.13
C THR A 3 11.66 14.66 -12.84
N ASP A 4 11.72 13.50 -12.16
CA ASP A 4 11.33 12.22 -12.77
C ASP A 4 9.84 12.21 -13.10
N ILE A 5 8.99 12.66 -12.17
CA ILE A 5 7.53 12.78 -12.43
C ILE A 5 7.25 13.65 -13.65
N CYS A 6 7.96 14.78 -13.78
CA CYS A 6 7.77 15.70 -14.91
C CYS A 6 7.91 14.94 -16.24
N PHE A 7 8.94 14.11 -16.37
CA PHE A 7 9.17 13.34 -17.60
C PHE A 7 8.21 12.13 -17.72
N ASP A 8 7.91 11.44 -16.62
CA ASP A 8 6.99 10.29 -16.60
C ASP A 8 5.57 10.66 -17.05
N VAL A 9 5.11 11.88 -16.74
CA VAL A 9 3.78 12.36 -17.15
C VAL A 9 3.79 13.12 -18.48
N GLY A 10 4.92 13.12 -19.20
CA GLY A 10 5.02 13.59 -20.59
C GLY A 10 5.43 15.05 -20.79
N PHE A 11 5.86 15.78 -19.76
CA PHE A 11 6.41 17.13 -19.95
C PHE A 11 7.87 17.04 -20.41
N THR A 12 8.26 17.95 -21.31
CA THR A 12 9.64 18.08 -21.79
C THR A 12 10.48 19.06 -20.96
N SER A 13 9.85 19.80 -20.03
CA SER A 13 10.53 20.78 -19.17
C SER A 13 9.92 20.84 -17.78
N ARG A 14 10.80 20.74 -16.77
CA ARG A 14 10.45 20.89 -15.35
C ARG A 14 9.81 22.23 -15.04
N GLY A 15 10.27 23.31 -15.68
CA GLY A 15 9.74 24.67 -15.45
C GLY A 15 8.26 24.77 -15.83
N THR A 16 7.92 24.25 -17.01
CA THR A 16 6.53 24.21 -17.51
C THR A 16 5.67 23.33 -16.61
N PHE A 17 6.15 22.13 -16.26
CA PHE A 17 5.44 21.24 -15.35
C PHE A 17 5.11 21.90 -14.00
N VAL A 18 6.11 22.48 -13.32
CA VAL A 18 5.92 23.10 -12.00
C VAL A 18 4.95 24.28 -12.07
N ARG A 19 5.01 25.10 -13.14
CA ARG A 19 4.09 26.23 -13.32
C ARG A 19 2.66 25.75 -13.53
N THR A 20 2.43 24.87 -14.50
CA THR A 20 1.09 24.35 -14.83
C THR A 20 0.49 23.59 -13.64
N PHE A 21 1.28 22.77 -12.95
CA PHE A 21 0.82 22.06 -11.75
C PHE A 21 0.33 23.05 -10.69
N ARG A 22 1.08 24.11 -10.42
CA ARG A 22 0.69 25.12 -9.41
C ARG A 22 -0.53 25.94 -9.84
N GLU A 23 -0.69 26.23 -11.14
CA GLU A 23 -1.88 26.92 -11.67
C GLU A 23 -3.16 26.09 -11.50
N ILE A 24 -3.06 24.75 -11.63
CA ILE A 24 -4.22 23.84 -11.53
C ILE A 24 -4.50 23.43 -10.08
N VAL A 25 -3.47 23.04 -9.34
CA VAL A 25 -3.58 22.44 -7.99
C VAL A 25 -3.52 23.49 -6.88
N GLY A 26 -2.94 24.67 -7.16
CA GLY A 26 -2.82 25.77 -6.20
C GLY A 26 -1.57 25.73 -5.32
N GLU A 27 -0.80 24.63 -5.33
CA GLU A 27 0.44 24.49 -4.57
C GLU A 27 1.59 23.89 -5.40
N THR A 28 2.81 23.88 -4.85
CA THR A 28 3.96 23.27 -5.55
C THR A 28 3.89 21.74 -5.49
N PRO A 29 4.40 21.02 -6.50
CA PRO A 29 4.39 19.56 -6.51
C PRO A 29 5.17 18.94 -5.34
N SER A 30 6.19 19.61 -4.81
CA SER A 30 6.91 19.15 -3.61
C SER A 30 6.05 19.23 -2.35
N SER A 31 5.34 20.35 -2.15
CA SER A 31 4.40 20.54 -1.03
C SER A 31 3.25 19.54 -1.12
N TYR A 32 2.68 19.38 -2.31
CA TYR A 32 1.60 18.44 -2.57
C TYR A 32 1.96 17.01 -2.14
N ARG A 33 3.18 16.56 -2.47
CA ARG A 33 3.66 15.21 -2.08
C ARG A 33 3.78 15.02 -0.57
N VAL A 34 4.13 16.06 0.18
CA VAL A 34 4.22 15.99 1.64
C VAL A 34 2.82 15.93 2.25
N GLY A 35 1.88 16.74 1.76
CA GLY A 35 0.52 16.83 2.30
C GLY A 35 -0.42 15.69 1.89
N ASN A 36 -0.24 15.10 0.71
CA ASN A 36 -1.19 14.14 0.13
C ASN A 36 -0.72 12.67 0.20
N GLY A 37 0.55 12.44 0.61
CA GLY A 37 1.10 11.09 0.80
C GLY A 37 1.05 10.18 -0.44
N PRO A 38 1.51 8.94 -0.32
CA PRO A 38 1.29 7.93 -1.34
C PRO A 38 -0.19 7.52 -1.37
N MET A 39 -0.73 7.27 -2.58
CA MET A 39 -2.06 6.68 -2.73
C MET A 39 -2.14 5.35 -2.00
N VAL A 40 -3.28 5.09 -1.36
CA VAL A 40 -3.55 3.79 -0.73
C VAL A 40 -3.55 2.72 -1.82
N ALA A 41 -2.73 1.69 -1.64
CA ALA A 41 -2.65 0.58 -2.57
C ALA A 41 -4.02 -0.12 -2.69
N PRO A 42 -4.39 -0.65 -3.86
CA PRO A 42 -5.61 -1.45 -4.01
C PRO A 42 -5.66 -2.62 -3.02
N ASN A 43 -6.87 -3.01 -2.60
CA ASN A 43 -7.05 -4.05 -1.59
C ASN A 43 -6.37 -5.39 -1.96
N CYS A 44 -6.40 -5.78 -3.23
CA CYS A 44 -5.70 -6.97 -3.72
C CYS A 44 -4.18 -6.93 -3.46
N TYR A 45 -3.58 -5.75 -3.61
CA TYR A 45 -2.15 -5.54 -3.35
C TYR A 45 -1.85 -5.52 -1.86
N GLN A 46 -2.72 -4.90 -1.04
CA GLN A 46 -2.60 -4.95 0.42
C GLN A 46 -2.64 -6.39 0.93
N MET A 47 -3.63 -7.18 0.52
CA MET A 47 -3.75 -8.58 0.90
C MET A 47 -2.52 -9.41 0.52
N TRP A 48 -1.95 -9.15 -0.67
CA TRP A 48 -0.73 -9.82 -1.12
C TRP A 48 0.49 -9.41 -0.29
N ALA A 49 0.69 -8.11 -0.08
CA ALA A 49 1.84 -7.56 0.64
C ALA A 49 1.82 -7.92 2.14
N THR A 50 0.63 -8.09 2.73
CA THR A 50 0.45 -8.42 4.16
C THR A 50 0.20 -9.91 4.41
N ARG A 51 0.34 -10.78 3.40
CA ARG A 51 0.17 -12.23 3.63
C ARG A 51 1.12 -12.68 4.74
N PRO A 52 0.62 -13.36 5.79
CA PRO A 52 1.48 -13.87 6.84
C PRO A 52 2.42 -14.91 6.26
N VAL A 53 3.72 -14.63 6.28
CA VAL A 53 4.73 -15.65 6.03
C VAL A 53 4.89 -16.43 7.34
N VAL A 54 4.56 -17.72 7.33
CA VAL A 54 4.93 -18.58 8.46
C VAL A 54 6.45 -18.52 8.54
N ALA A 55 6.98 -17.95 9.63
CA ALA A 55 8.42 -17.94 9.85
C ALA A 55 8.91 -19.37 9.68
N ALA A 56 9.96 -19.59 8.89
CA ALA A 56 10.51 -20.90 8.55
C ALA A 56 10.99 -21.75 9.76
N GLY A 57 10.73 -21.31 10.99
CA GLY A 57 11.01 -22.02 12.23
C GLY A 57 9.80 -22.26 13.16
N VAL A 58 8.59 -21.76 12.85
CA VAL A 58 7.39 -22.13 13.63
C VAL A 58 6.81 -23.38 12.99
N ALA A 59 7.14 -24.54 13.55
CA ALA A 59 6.48 -25.80 13.19
C ALA A 59 4.96 -25.56 13.19
N ARG A 60 4.30 -25.92 12.09
CA ARG A 60 2.85 -25.84 11.95
C ARG A 60 2.23 -26.74 13.03
N GLN A 61 1.95 -26.17 14.20
CA GLN A 61 1.21 -26.86 15.24
C GLN A 61 -0.15 -27.18 14.63
N SER A 62 -0.41 -28.46 14.41
CA SER A 62 -1.71 -28.95 14.00
C SER A 62 -2.71 -28.51 15.04
N SER A 63 -3.57 -27.57 14.68
CA SER A 63 -4.65 -27.10 15.54
C SER A 63 -5.60 -28.28 15.77
N SER A 64 -5.55 -28.87 16.97
CA SER A 64 -6.55 -29.84 17.42
C SER A 64 -7.74 -29.04 17.92
N PHE A 65 -8.68 -28.72 17.03
CA PHE A 65 -10.01 -28.28 17.45
C PHE A 65 -10.65 -29.47 18.17
N GLY A 66 -10.70 -29.43 19.50
CA GLY A 66 -11.11 -30.57 20.31
C GLY A 66 -12.47 -31.11 19.89
N ASP A 67 -12.54 -32.43 19.67
CA ASP A 67 -13.80 -33.12 19.42
C ASP A 67 -14.72 -32.98 20.65
N ALA A 68 -15.99 -32.67 20.40
CA ALA A 68 -17.01 -32.59 21.43
C ALA A 68 -17.18 -33.97 22.09
N ALA A 69 -16.76 -34.10 23.35
CA ALA A 69 -16.98 -35.33 24.11
C ALA A 69 -18.49 -35.59 24.20
N ALA A 70 -18.92 -36.71 23.63
CA ALA A 70 -20.30 -37.16 23.71
C ALA A 70 -20.69 -37.30 25.18
N ALA A 71 -21.63 -36.48 25.62
CA ALA A 71 -22.22 -36.58 26.94
C ALA A 71 -22.93 -37.93 27.06
N THR A 72 -22.35 -38.86 27.82
CA THR A 72 -23.05 -40.08 28.23
C THR A 72 -24.12 -39.67 29.24
N ALA A 73 -25.36 -39.56 28.78
CA ALA A 73 -26.53 -39.44 29.64
C ALA A 73 -26.73 -40.75 30.41
N SER A 74 -26.90 -40.66 31.74
CA SER A 74 -27.44 -41.72 32.59
C SER A 74 -28.86 -41.36 33.01
#